data_AF-A0A9E0UAT5-F1
#
_entry.id   AF-A0A9E0UAT5-F1
#
_cell.length_a   1.000
_cell.length_b   1.000
_cell.length_c   1.000
_cell.angle_alpha   90.00
_cell.angle_beta   90.00
_cell.angle_gamma   90.00
#
_symmetry.space_group_name_H-M   'P 1'
#
loop_
_entity.id
_entity.type
_entity.pdbx_description
1 polymer ?
#
loop_
_entity_poly.entity_id
_entity_poly.type
_entity_poly.pdbx_seq_one_letter_code
_entity_poly.pdbx_strand_id
1 'polypeptide(L)'
;MKSLLDKMRADWAVVAENRLETGDWTEEDERDIGLAVKAAVDSGDSSTIAMWSHWLSDAASWVCAYNLIIRSAEAGMRAKAAEEKAKRERGN
;
A
#
# COMPACT_ATOMS: atom_id res chain seq x y z
N MET A 1 20.53 10.92 -4.48
CA MET A 1 19.75 11.63 -3.43
C MET A 1 18.36 12.02 -3.92
N LYS A 2 18.22 12.96 -4.86
CA LYS A 2 16.89 13.44 -5.33
C LYS A 2 15.96 12.31 -5.80
N SER A 3 16.44 11.43 -6.68
CA SER A 3 15.67 10.27 -7.17
C SER A 3 15.22 9.31 -6.06
N LEU A 4 16.05 9.15 -5.02
CA LEU A 4 15.73 8.33 -3.86
C LEU A 4 14.59 8.96 -3.05
N LEU A 5 14.67 10.26 -2.77
CA LEU A 5 13.64 10.98 -2.02
C LEU A 5 12.31 11.03 -2.78
N ASP A 6 12.34 11.19 -4.10
CA ASP A 6 11.14 11.13 -4.93
C ASP A 6 10.49 9.74 -4.88
N LYS A 7 11.30 8.67 -4.90
CA LYS A 7 10.82 7.29 -4.73
C LYS A 7 10.23 7.06 -3.33
N MET A 8 10.90 7.51 -2.26
CA MET A 8 10.39 7.40 -0.89
C MET A 8 9.02 8.09 -0.73
N ARG A 9 8.81 9.26 -1.34
CA ARG A 9 7.51 9.94 -1.32
C ARG A 9 6.42 9.13 -2.02
N ALA A 10 6.75 8.56 -3.17
CA ALA A 10 5.81 7.72 -3.92
C ALA A 10 5.43 6.46 -3.12
N ASP A 11 6.42 5.80 -2.50
CA ASP A 11 6.17 4.62 -1.65
C ASP A 11 5.40 4.97 -0.39
N TRP A 12 5.70 6.10 0.24
CA TRP A 12 4.95 6.60 1.39
C TRP A 12 3.46 6.75 1.07
N ALA A 13 3.12 7.40 -0.05
CA ALA A 13 1.72 7.61 -0.43
C ALA A 13 0.96 6.27 -0.56
N VAL A 14 1.57 5.27 -1.21
CA VAL A 14 0.98 3.94 -1.39
C VAL A 14 0.80 3.21 -0.05
N VAL A 15 1.80 3.28 0.84
CA VAL A 15 1.78 2.59 2.13
C VAL A 15 0.77 3.25 3.08
N ALA A 16 0.80 4.58 3.20
CA ALA A 16 -0.07 5.32 4.08
C ALA A 16 -1.54 5.13 3.71
N GLU A 17 -1.88 5.32 2.42
CA GLU A 17 -3.23 5.11 1.90
C GLU A 17 -3.72 3.69 2.23
N ASN A 18 -2.92 2.66 1.91
CA ASN A 18 -3.33 1.29 2.17
C ASN A 18 -3.53 0.98 3.66
N ARG A 19 -2.63 1.45 4.53
CA ARG A 19 -2.71 1.18 5.98
C ARG A 19 -3.90 1.85 6.64
N LEU A 20 -4.29 3.03 6.16
CA LEU A 20 -5.52 3.69 6.60
C LEU A 20 -6.76 2.95 6.09
N GLU A 21 -6.78 2.56 4.81
CA GLU A 21 -7.91 1.82 4.22
C GLU A 21 -8.16 0.47 4.90
N THR A 22 -7.10 -0.22 5.32
CA THR A 22 -7.21 -1.49 6.07
C THR A 22 -7.50 -1.31 7.54
N GLY A 23 -7.37 -0.08 8.07
CA GLY A 23 -7.47 0.22 9.50
C GLY A 23 -6.26 -0.28 10.31
N ASP A 24 -5.16 -0.64 9.65
CA ASP A 24 -3.91 -1.00 10.32
C ASP A 24 -3.29 0.22 11.02
N TRP A 25 -3.46 1.40 10.44
CA TRP A 25 -3.05 2.68 10.99
C TRP A 25 -4.26 3.56 11.29
N THR A 26 -4.15 4.34 12.34
CA THR A 26 -4.95 5.54 12.55
C THR A 26 -4.34 6.74 11.81
N GLU A 27 -5.09 7.84 11.67
CA GLU A 27 -4.54 9.12 11.17
C GLU A 27 -3.40 9.66 12.05
N GLU A 28 -3.38 9.30 13.33
CA GLU A 28 -2.28 9.63 14.24
C GLU A 28 -1.02 8.82 13.92
N ASP A 29 -1.15 7.52 13.66
CA ASP A 29 -0.02 6.68 13.25
C ASP A 29 0.60 7.18 11.94
N GLU A 30 -0.23 7.51 10.93
CA GLU A 30 0.26 8.07 9.66
C GLU A 30 1.09 9.34 9.91
N ARG A 31 0.56 10.26 10.70
CA ARG A 31 1.22 11.53 11.00
C ARG A 31 2.54 11.31 11.74
N ASP A 32 2.55 10.51 12.79
CA ASP A 32 3.72 10.33 13.66
C ASP A 32 4.85 9.61 12.92
N ILE A 33 4.52 8.58 12.15
CA ILE A 33 5.50 7.87 11.31
C ILE A 33 6.00 8.78 10.19
N GLY A 34 5.11 9.56 9.56
CA GLY A 34 5.49 10.53 8.52
C GLY A 34 6.45 11.60 9.05
N LEU A 35 6.24 12.07 10.28
CA LEU A 35 7.17 12.98 10.96
C LEU A 35 8.53 12.34 11.20
N ALA A 36 8.58 11.06 11.61
CA ALA A 36 9.83 10.34 11.80
C ALA A 36 10.62 10.16 10.49
N VAL A 37 9.94 9.82 9.39
CA VAL A 37 10.56 9.73 8.05
C VAL A 37 11.07 11.10 7.60
N LYS A 38 10.28 12.16 7.80
CA LYS A 38 10.70 13.53 7.47
C LYS A 38 11.92 13.96 8.28
N ALA A 39 11.94 13.69 9.59
CA ALA A 39 13.07 14.01 10.45
C ALA A 39 14.36 13.29 10.00
N ALA A 40 14.25 12.03 9.56
CA ALA A 40 15.37 11.30 8.99
C ALA A 40 15.91 11.92 7.68
N VAL A 41 15.02 12.42 6.82
CA VAL A 41 15.44 13.12 5.59
C VAL A 41 16.09 14.46 5.92
N ASP A 42 15.50 15.23 6.84
CA ASP A 42 15.98 16.56 7.22
C ASP A 42 17.33 16.50 7.96
N SER A 43 17.62 15.41 8.69
CA SER A 43 18.92 15.22 9.35
C SER A 43 20.07 14.98 8.37
N GLY A 44 19.77 14.56 7.14
CA GLY A 44 20.77 14.21 6.13
C GLY A 44 21.57 12.94 6.44
N ASP A 45 21.18 12.17 7.46
CA ASP A 45 21.84 10.90 7.77
C ASP A 45 21.51 9.85 6.70
N SER A 46 22.49 9.61 5.83
CA SER A 46 22.37 8.66 4.73
C SER A 46 22.00 7.24 5.18
N SER A 47 22.41 6.82 6.37
CA SER A 47 22.14 5.48 6.89
C SER A 47 20.67 5.35 7.28
N THR A 48 20.16 6.34 8.02
CA THR A 48 18.75 6.39 8.43
C THR A 48 17.83 6.58 7.21
N ILE A 49 18.23 7.41 6.24
CA ILE A 49 17.50 7.56 4.97
C ILE A 49 17.45 6.23 4.21
N ALA A 50 18.56 5.51 4.11
CA ALA A 50 18.61 4.20 3.44
C ALA A 50 17.71 3.17 4.13
N MET A 51 17.72 3.12 5.47
CA MET A 51 16.85 2.26 6.25
C MET A 51 15.36 2.53 5.94
N TRP A 52 14.93 3.79 6.03
CA TRP A 52 13.54 4.16 5.72
C TRP A 52 13.18 3.89 4.27
N SER A 53 14.09 4.16 3.33
CA SER A 53 13.85 3.88 1.92
C SER A 53 13.63 2.39 1.66
N HIS A 54 14.40 1.51 2.31
CA HIS A 54 14.23 0.07 2.14
C HIS A 54 12.93 -0.42 2.75
N TRP A 55 12.60 0.05 3.96
CA TRP A 55 11.33 -0.29 4.59
C TRP A 55 10.12 0.14 3.75
N LEU A 56 10.12 1.38 3.24
CA LEU A 56 9.06 1.90 2.37
C LEU A 56 8.95 1.10 1.07
N SER A 57 10.07 0.79 0.43
CA SER A 57 10.08 0.02 -0.81
C SER A 57 9.52 -1.39 -0.61
N ASP A 58 9.85 -2.05 0.50
CA ASP A 58 9.35 -3.40 0.82
C ASP A 58 7.84 -3.37 1.10
N ALA A 59 7.39 -2.43 1.94
CA ALA A 59 5.98 -2.24 2.25
C ALA A 59 5.15 -1.90 0.99
N ALA A 60 5.61 -0.96 0.16
CA ALA A 60 4.92 -0.60 -1.09
C ALA A 60 4.87 -1.77 -2.09
N SER A 61 5.92 -2.58 -2.15
CA SER A 61 5.95 -3.78 -3.00
C SER A 61 4.92 -4.81 -2.52
N TRP A 62 4.79 -5.00 -1.21
CA TRP A 62 3.77 -5.86 -0.62
C TRP A 62 2.34 -5.36 -0.92
N VAL A 63 2.08 -4.05 -0.78
CA VAL A 63 0.77 -3.45 -1.12
C VAL A 63 0.44 -3.66 -2.60
N CYS A 64 1.40 -3.41 -3.50
CA CYS A 64 1.22 -3.65 -4.92
C CYS A 64 0.89 -5.12 -5.22
N ALA A 65 1.62 -6.06 -4.61
CA ALA A 65 1.39 -7.48 -4.78
C ALA A 65 0.01 -7.90 -4.24
N TYR A 66 -0.37 -7.40 -3.07
CA TYR A 66 -1.69 -7.64 -2.48
C TYR A 66 -2.81 -7.16 -3.40
N ASN A 67 -2.72 -5.93 -3.91
CA ASN A 67 -3.71 -5.38 -4.83
C ASN A 67 -3.77 -6.16 -6.15
N LEU A 68 -2.62 -6.53 -6.72
CA LEU A 68 -2.59 -7.30 -7.96
C LEU A 68 -3.18 -8.70 -7.78
N ILE A 69 -2.85 -9.39 -6.69
CA ILE A 69 -3.21 -10.80 -6.51
C ILE A 69 -4.60 -10.93 -5.90
N ILE A 70 -4.80 -10.34 -4.72
CA ILE A 70 -6.00 -10.55 -3.92
C ILE A 70 -7.20 -9.83 -4.54
N ARG A 71 -7.08 -8.55 -4.90
CA ARG A 71 -8.22 -7.83 -5.52
C ARG A 71 -8.60 -8.39 -6.88
N SER A 72 -7.65 -8.83 -7.70
CA SER A 72 -7.95 -9.49 -8.97
C SER A 72 -8.63 -10.85 -8.76
N ALA A 73 -8.20 -11.62 -7.77
CA ALA A 73 -8.86 -12.86 -7.41
C ALA A 73 -10.30 -12.62 -6.92
N GLU A 74 -10.51 -11.61 -6.06
CA GLU A 74 -11.85 -11.20 -5.60
C GLU A 74 -12.76 -10.80 -6.76
N ALA A 75 -12.25 -10.00 -7.71
CA ALA A 75 -13.00 -9.61 -8.90
C ALA A 75 -13.41 -10.84 -9.73
N GLY A 76 -12.50 -11.78 -9.94
CA GLY A 76 -12.78 -13.05 -10.63
C GLY A 76 -13.81 -13.92 -9.89
N MET A 77 -13.72 -13.99 -8.56
CA MET A 77 -14.69 -14.71 -7.73
C MET A 77 -16.09 -14.08 -7.81
N ARG A 78 -16.17 -12.75 -7.76
CA ARG A 78 -17.45 -12.02 -7.88
C ARG A 78 -18.08 -12.19 -9.26
N ALA A 79 -17.28 -12.15 -10.32
CA ALA A 79 -17.75 -12.39 -11.69
C ALA A 79 -18.34 -13.80 -11.82
N LYS A 80 -17.63 -14.83 -11.36
CA LYS A 80 -18.13 -16.22 -11.35
C LYS A 80 -19.40 -16.36 -10.51
N ALA A 81 -19.46 -15.75 -9.33
CA ALA A 81 -20.65 -15.79 -8.48
C ALA A 81 -21.87 -15.16 -9.18
N ALA A 82 -21.67 -14.05 -9.90
CA ALA A 82 -22.72 -13.41 -10.69
C ALA A 82 -23.19 -14.29 -11.86
N GLU A 83 -22.27 -14.93 -12.58
CA GLU A 83 -22.62 -15.88 -13.64
C GLU A 83 -23.46 -17.05 -13.11
N GLU A 84 -23.04 -17.65 -11.99
CA GLU A 84 -23.78 -18.76 -11.37
C GLU A 84 -25.16 -18.34 -10.88
N LYS A 85 -25.29 -17.14 -10.31
CA LYS A 85 -26.60 -16.57 -9.95
C LYS A 85 -27.50 -16.43 -11.18
N ALA A 86 -27.00 -15.85 -12.27
CA ALA A 86 -27.76 -15.67 -13.50
C ALA A 86 -28.13 -16.99 -14.19
N LYS A 87 -27.35 -18.07 -14.01
CA LYS A 87 -27.71 -19.42 -14.49
C LYS A 87 -28.87 -19.99 -13.68
N ARG A 88 -28.83 -19.88 -12.35
CA ARG A 88 -29.91 -20.34 -11.45
C ARG A 88 -31.23 -19.65 -11.76
N GLU A 89 -31.20 -18.34 -12.02
CA GLU A 89 -32.39 -17.54 -12.33
C GLU A 89 -32.98 -17.82 -13.72
N ARG A 90 -32.19 -18.36 -14.67
CA ARG A 90 -32.65 -18.74 -16.02
C ARG A 90 -33.13 -20.19 -16.14
N GLY A 91 -32.75 -21.04 -15.19
CA GLY A 91 -33.15 -22.46 -15.16
C GLY A 91 -34.44 -22.72 -14.38
N ASN A 92 -35.13 -21.66 -13.93
CA ASN A 92 -36.38 -21.67 -13.18
C ASN A 92 -37.43 -20.84 -13.91
#